data_AF-A0A7Y6X3M2-F1
#
_entry.id   AF-A0A7Y6X3M2-F1
#
_cell.length_a   1.000
_cell.length_b   1.000
_cell.length_c   1.000
_cell.angle_alpha   90.00
_cell.angle_beta   90.00
_cell.angle_gamma   90.00
#
_symmetry.space_group_name_H-M   'P 1'
#
loop_
_entity.id
_entity.type
_entity.pdbx_description
1 polymer ?
#
loop_
_entity_poly.entity_id
_entity_poly.type
_entity_poly.pdbx_seq_one_letter_code
_entity_poly.pdbx_strand_id
1 'polypeptide(L)'
;MFAAAMRRFIVTAALLCSALSGLTGCKGACRELSEKLCDCSINSVEKELCLRRAAQEENRVEPTAEDEAVCEERLDGCDCRAIETEEGKRACGISR
;
A
#
# COMPACT_ATOMS: atom_id res chain seq x y z
N MET A 1 13.16 -33.43 37.83
CA MET A 1 14.02 -32.26 37.48
C MET A 1 13.75 -31.69 36.08
N PHE A 2 12.82 -32.25 35.27
CA PHE A 2 12.66 -31.86 33.85
C PHE A 2 11.49 -30.89 33.54
N ALA A 3 10.64 -30.54 34.53
CA ALA A 3 9.47 -29.69 34.28
C ALA A 3 9.78 -28.18 34.19
N ALA A 4 10.91 -27.73 34.75
CA ALA A 4 11.27 -26.31 34.79
C ALA A 4 11.97 -25.81 33.50
N ALA A 5 12.62 -26.71 32.75
CA ALA A 5 13.36 -26.35 31.54
C ALA A 5 12.42 -26.11 30.35
N MET A 6 11.35 -26.89 30.22
CA MET A 6 10.40 -26.80 29.10
C MET A 6 9.60 -25.48 29.11
N ARG A 7 9.30 -24.96 30.31
CA ARG A 7 8.52 -23.72 30.48
C ARG A 7 9.31 -22.46 30.10
N ARG A 8 10.63 -22.49 30.21
CA ARG A 8 11.51 -21.37 29.81
C ARG A 8 11.69 -21.30 28.31
N PHE A 9 11.78 -22.44 27.63
CA PHE A 9 11.86 -22.51 26.17
C PHE A 9 10.59 -22.02 25.46
N ILE A 10 9.42 -22.28 26.05
CA ILE A 10 8.13 -21.80 25.50
C ILE A 10 8.03 -20.27 25.57
N VAL A 11 8.54 -19.65 26.65
CA VAL A 11 8.51 -18.20 26.83
C VAL A 11 9.48 -17.49 25.87
N THR A 12 10.65 -18.06 25.59
CA THR A 12 11.60 -17.49 24.63
C THR A 12 11.17 -17.69 23.18
N ALA A 13 10.49 -18.80 22.84
CA ALA A 13 9.95 -19.03 21.51
C ALA A 13 8.78 -18.07 21.18
N ALA A 14 7.93 -17.75 22.15
CA ALA A 14 6.82 -16.82 21.96
C ALA A 14 7.26 -15.37 21.70
N LEU A 15 8.40 -14.94 22.26
CA LEU A 15 8.94 -13.59 22.06
C LEU A 15 9.54 -13.35 20.67
N LEU A 16 10.02 -14.40 19.99
CA LEU A 16 10.62 -14.30 18.66
C LEU A 16 9.60 -14.26 17.51
N CYS A 17 8.38 -14.77 17.71
CA CYS A 17 7.33 -14.74 16.68
C CYS A 17 6.64 -13.39 16.53
N SER A 18 6.73 -12.49 17.50
CA SER A 18 6.06 -11.18 17.46
C SER A 18 6.73 -10.17 16.52
N ALA A 19 7.93 -10.46 16.02
CA ALA A 19 8.67 -9.55 15.14
C ALA A 19 8.34 -9.73 13.64
N LEU A 20 7.62 -10.77 13.25
CA LEU A 20 7.29 -11.04 11.83
C LEU A 20 5.88 -10.56 11.41
N SER A 21 5.08 -10.03 12.32
CA SER A 21 3.71 -9.60 12.01
C SER A 21 3.61 -8.29 11.23
N GLY A 22 4.73 -7.63 10.90
CA GLY A 22 4.77 -6.43 10.06
C GLY A 22 4.89 -6.70 8.56
N LEU A 23 5.07 -7.95 8.15
CA LEU A 23 5.03 -8.35 6.74
C LEU A 23 3.60 -8.75 6.37
N THR A 24 2.66 -7.82 6.47
CA THR A 24 1.45 -7.91 5.66
C THR A 24 1.90 -7.76 4.21
N GLY A 25 2.15 -8.89 3.56
CA GLY A 25 2.24 -8.96 2.11
C GLY A 25 0.89 -8.60 1.51
N CYS A 26 0.60 -7.31 1.41
CA CYS A 26 -0.52 -6.72 0.68
C CYS A 26 -0.04 -5.32 0.31
N LYS A 27 0.32 -5.15 -0.97
CA LYS A 27 0.25 -3.91 -1.75
C LYS A 27 0.04 -2.62 -0.91
N GLY A 28 1.05 -1.75 -0.85
CA GLY A 28 0.97 -0.47 -0.12
C GLY A 28 -0.23 0.38 -0.54
N ALA A 29 -0.76 1.21 0.35
CA ALA A 29 -1.87 2.11 0.09
C ALA A 29 -1.61 3.03 -1.11
N CYS A 30 -0.37 3.48 -1.31
CA CYS A 30 0.02 4.25 -2.49
C CYS A 30 -0.09 3.45 -3.79
N ARG A 31 0.28 2.17 -3.77
CA ARG A 31 0.09 1.28 -4.91
C ARG A 31 -1.39 0.99 -5.14
N GLU A 32 -2.18 0.80 -4.09
CA GLU A 32 -3.62 0.63 -4.19
C GLU A 32 -4.30 1.84 -4.83
N LEU A 33 -4.00 3.04 -4.35
CA LEU A 33 -4.51 4.29 -4.89
C LEU A 33 -4.17 4.43 -6.37
N SER A 34 -2.92 4.16 -6.74
CA SER A 34 -2.48 4.23 -8.14
C SER A 34 -3.28 3.27 -9.04
N GLU A 35 -3.54 2.05 -8.59
CA GLU A 35 -4.33 1.09 -9.36
C GLU A 35 -5.81 1.49 -9.47
N LYS A 36 -6.39 2.02 -8.38
CA LYS A 36 -7.74 2.58 -8.40
C LYS A 36 -7.87 3.72 -9.41
N LEU A 37 -6.85 4.55 -9.55
CA LEU A 37 -6.80 5.61 -10.56
C LEU A 37 -6.61 5.04 -11.98
N CYS A 38 -5.82 3.98 -12.15
CA CYS A 38 -5.67 3.30 -13.45
C CYS A 38 -6.98 2.66 -13.92
N ASP A 39 -7.85 2.22 -13.00
CA ASP A 39 -9.16 1.66 -13.32
C ASP A 39 -10.13 2.68 -13.97
N CYS A 40 -9.80 3.97 -13.89
CA CYS A 40 -10.58 5.01 -14.55
C CYS A 40 -10.32 5.12 -16.05
N SER A 41 -9.31 4.41 -16.59
CA SER A 41 -9.08 4.39 -18.04
C SER A 41 -10.17 3.61 -18.78
N ILE A 42 -10.69 4.21 -19.86
CA ILE A 42 -11.70 3.60 -20.74
C ILE A 42 -11.07 2.52 -21.65
N ASN A 43 -9.75 2.58 -21.86
CA ASN A 43 -9.01 1.70 -22.77
C ASN A 43 -8.16 0.69 -21.99
N SER A 44 -8.34 -0.60 -22.27
CA SER A 44 -7.59 -1.67 -21.60
C SER A 44 -6.07 -1.56 -21.82
N VAL A 45 -5.62 -1.09 -22.97
CA VAL A 45 -4.19 -0.88 -23.24
C VAL A 45 -3.63 0.25 -22.37
N GLU A 46 -4.36 1.33 -22.22
CA GLU A 46 -3.96 2.47 -21.38
C GLU A 46 -3.96 2.10 -19.90
N LYS A 47 -4.96 1.34 -19.44
CA LYS A 47 -4.99 0.76 -18.10
C LYS A 47 -3.76 -0.10 -17.83
N GLU A 48 -3.42 -1.03 -18.71
CA GLU A 48 -2.25 -1.90 -18.53
C GLU A 48 -0.94 -1.10 -18.50
N LEU A 49 -0.82 -0.08 -19.35
CA LEU A 49 0.34 0.82 -19.33
C LEU A 49 0.42 1.60 -18.00
N CYS A 50 -0.72 2.06 -17.48
CA CYS A 50 -0.80 2.75 -16.19
C CYS A 50 -0.36 1.82 -15.04
N LEU A 51 -0.92 0.62 -14.96
CA LEU A 51 -0.59 -0.38 -13.94
C LEU A 51 0.91 -0.74 -13.96
N ARG A 52 1.48 -0.93 -15.15
CA ARG A 52 2.92 -1.20 -15.29
C ARG A 52 3.79 -0.03 -14.84
N ARG A 53 3.37 1.21 -15.12
CA ARG A 53 4.09 2.40 -14.64
C ARG A 53 4.01 2.53 -13.12
N ALA A 54 2.83 2.36 -12.53
CA ALA A 54 2.65 2.39 -11.08
C ALA A 54 3.54 1.35 -10.38
N ALA A 55 3.59 0.12 -10.91
CA ALA A 55 4.49 -0.91 -10.43
C ALA A 55 5.97 -0.54 -10.58
N GLN A 56 6.35 0.05 -11.71
CA GLN A 56 7.73 0.47 -11.93
C GLN A 56 8.16 1.59 -10.97
N GLU A 57 7.30 2.57 -10.71
CA GLU A 57 7.62 3.69 -9.82
C GLU A 57 7.67 3.24 -8.36
N GLU A 58 6.77 2.37 -7.90
CA GLU A 58 6.86 1.76 -6.56
C GLU A 58 8.20 1.03 -6.34
N ASN A 59 8.69 0.31 -7.37
CA ASN A 59 10.00 -0.35 -7.30
C ASN A 59 11.18 0.64 -7.33
N ARG A 60 10.98 1.83 -7.90
CA ARG A 60 12.02 2.86 -8.02
C ARG A 60 12.09 3.72 -6.76
N VAL A 61 10.94 4.03 -6.18
CA VAL A 61 10.77 4.89 -5.02
C VAL A 61 9.82 4.16 -4.08
N GLU A 62 10.39 3.51 -3.08
CA GLU A 62 9.62 2.88 -2.02
C GLU A 62 8.94 3.99 -1.18
N PRO A 63 7.60 3.99 -1.05
CA PRO A 63 6.89 4.96 -0.23
C PRO A 63 7.34 4.88 1.24
N THR A 64 7.47 6.04 1.90
CA THR A 64 7.66 6.03 3.36
C THR A 64 6.35 5.72 4.08
N ALA A 65 6.41 5.45 5.38
CA ALA A 65 5.20 5.24 6.18
C ALA A 65 4.28 6.48 6.18
N GLU A 66 4.84 7.68 6.12
CA GLU A 66 4.09 8.92 6.00
C GLU A 66 3.41 9.04 4.63
N ASP A 67 4.10 8.65 3.55
CA ASP A 67 3.51 8.61 2.20
C ASP A 67 2.34 7.63 2.16
N GLU A 68 2.51 6.44 2.74
CA GLU A 68 1.46 5.41 2.81
C GLU A 68 0.22 5.92 3.56
N ALA A 69 0.39 6.57 4.71
CA ALA A 69 -0.73 7.15 5.46
C ALA A 69 -1.46 8.21 4.65
N VAL A 70 -0.73 9.07 3.94
CA VAL A 70 -1.31 10.09 3.06
C VAL A 70 -2.06 9.47 1.87
N CYS A 71 -1.55 8.37 1.31
CA CYS A 71 -2.23 7.63 0.26
C CYS A 71 -3.50 6.94 0.79
N GLU A 72 -3.45 6.38 2.00
CA GLU A 72 -4.59 5.74 2.68
C GLU A 72 -5.73 6.74 2.88
N GLU A 73 -5.44 7.96 3.35
CA GLU A 73 -6.44 9.04 3.48
C GLU A 73 -7.13 9.40 2.15
N ARG A 74 -6.43 9.20 1.02
CA ARG A 74 -6.96 9.51 -0.32
C ARG A 74 -7.74 8.34 -0.93
N LEU A 75 -7.61 7.12 -0.43
CA LEU A 75 -8.29 5.95 -0.98
C LEU A 75 -9.80 6.10 -0.99
N ASP A 76 -10.40 6.71 0.03
CA ASP A 76 -11.85 6.88 0.11
C ASP A 76 -12.38 8.02 -0.76
N GLY A 77 -11.59 9.09 -0.95
CA GLY A 77 -12.01 10.30 -1.65
C GLY A 77 -11.69 10.32 -3.16
N CYS A 78 -10.73 9.51 -3.59
CA CYS A 78 -10.29 9.49 -4.98
C CYS A 78 -11.03 8.41 -5.77
N ASP A 79 -11.89 8.88 -6.68
CA ASP A 79 -12.60 8.06 -7.66
C ASP A 79 -12.51 8.69 -9.06
N CYS A 80 -13.02 7.97 -10.06
CA CYS A 80 -12.95 8.40 -11.45
C CYS A 80 -13.69 9.70 -11.74
N ARG A 81 -14.69 10.06 -10.93
CA ARG A 81 -15.41 11.32 -11.09
C ARG A 81 -14.67 12.47 -10.42
N ALA A 82 -14.03 12.23 -9.29
CA ALA A 82 -13.22 13.22 -8.59
C ALA A 82 -12.09 13.72 -9.49
N ILE A 83 -11.43 12.83 -10.22
CA ILE A 83 -10.29 13.18 -11.09
C ILE A 83 -10.68 13.86 -12.41
N GLU A 84 -11.97 14.02 -12.70
CA GLU A 84 -12.42 14.79 -13.88
C GLU A 84 -12.28 16.31 -13.66
N THR A 85 -12.14 16.76 -12.41
CA THR A 85 -11.95 18.17 -12.08
C THR A 85 -10.50 18.48 -11.71
N GLU A 86 -10.07 19.71 -11.94
CA GLU A 86 -8.71 20.13 -11.59
C GLU A 86 -8.51 20.17 -10.07
N GLU A 87 -9.56 20.47 -9.30
CA GLU A 87 -9.56 20.43 -7.85
C GLU A 87 -9.39 18.99 -7.33
N GLY A 88 -10.10 18.03 -7.91
CA GLY A 88 -10.02 16.63 -7.49
C GLY A 88 -8.71 15.98 -7.89
N LYS A 89 -8.14 16.32 -9.06
CA LYS A 89 -6.78 15.88 -9.42
C LYS A 89 -5.72 16.34 -8.41
N ARG A 90 -5.84 17.57 -7.87
CA ARG A 90 -4.96 18.06 -6.79
C ARG A 90 -5.20 17.33 -5.48
N ALA A 91 -6.48 17.15 -5.10
CA ALA A 91 -6.84 16.42 -3.89
C ALA A 91 -6.29 14.98 -3.90
N CYS A 92 -6.28 14.35 -5.08
CA CYS A 92 -5.74 13.01 -5.30
C CYS A 92 -4.23 12.95 -5.55
N GLY A 93 -3.52 14.08 -5.51
CA GLY A 93 -2.07 14.14 -5.68
C GLY A 93 -1.58 13.88 -7.12
N ILE A 94 -2.46 13.98 -8.11
CA ILE A 94 -2.16 13.72 -9.53
C ILE A 94 -1.62 14.96 -10.22
N SER A 95 -2.11 16.15 -9.84
CA SER A 95 -1.67 17.44 -10.37
C SER A 95 -1.22 18.39 -9.25
N ARG A 96 -0.37 19.35 -9.60
CA ARG A 96 0.07 20.46 -8.71
C ARG A 96 -0.69 21.73 -9.07
#